data_AF-A0A0C1K1P6-F1
#
_entry.id   AF-A0A0C1K1P6-F1
#
_cell.length_a   1.000
_cell.length_b   1.000
_cell.length_c   1.000
_cell.angle_alpha   90.00
_cell.angle_beta   90.00
_cell.angle_gamma   90.00
#
_symmetry.space_group_name_H-M   'P 1'
#
loop_
_entity.id
_entity.type
_entity.pdbx_description
1 polymer ?
#
loop_
_entity_poly.entity_id
_entity_poly.type
_entity_poly.pdbx_seq_one_letter_code
_entity_poly.pdbx_strand_id
1 'polypeptide(L)' 'MKSNKQKQLYDTLAKNHACYVLITCDKPVEDGNMQVQMTYEGDASLVAYLLQGAQSFIDEKEEEAFL' A
#
# COMPACT_ATOMS: atom_id res chain seq x y z
N MET A 1 19.10 -7.94 -4.41
CA MET A 1 18.46 -9.28 -4.43
C MET A 1 17.17 -9.19 -3.63
N LYS A 2 16.00 -9.38 -4.27
CA LYS A 2 14.72 -9.45 -3.51
C LYS A 2 14.80 -10.64 -2.55
N SER A 3 14.47 -10.44 -1.28
CA SER A 3 14.58 -11.51 -0.28
C SER A 3 13.54 -12.61 -0.57
N ASN A 4 13.87 -13.87 -0.27
CA ASN A 4 12.97 -15.01 -0.51
C ASN A 4 11.59 -14.83 0.17
N LYS A 5 11.53 -14.08 1.27
CA LYS A 5 10.29 -13.77 2.00
C LYS A 5 9.39 -12.80 1.24
N GLN A 6 9.97 -11.84 0.54
CA GLN A 6 9.22 -10.86 -0.24
C GLN A 6 8.50 -11.52 -1.42
N LYS A 7 9.18 -12.48 -2.07
CA LYS A 7 8.56 -13.31 -3.12
C LYS A 7 7.40 -14.15 -2.58
N GLN A 8 7.60 -14.82 -1.44
CA GLN A 8 6.54 -15.63 -0.81
C GLN A 8 5.31 -14.80 -0.43
N LEU A 9 5.51 -13.57 0.03
CA LEU A 9 4.41 -12.65 0.33
C LEU A 9 3.57 -12.35 -0.92
N TYR A 10 4.23 -11.95 -2.01
CA TYR A 10 3.54 -11.68 -3.28
C TYR A 10 2.82 -12.94 -3.81
N ASP A 11 3.47 -14.09 -3.82
CA ASP A 11 2.87 -15.35 -4.26
C ASP A 11 1.64 -15.73 -3.43
N THR A 12 1.63 -15.39 -2.13
CA THR A 12 0.48 -15.65 -1.25
C THR A 12 -0.67 -14.69 -1.52
N LEU A 13 -0.38 -13.41 -1.72
CA LEU A 13 -1.39 -12.39 -2.02
C LEU A 13 -2.02 -12.64 -3.39
N ALA A 14 -1.21 -12.96 -4.40
CA ALA A 14 -1.67 -13.24 -5.76
C ALA A 14 -2.53 -14.51 -5.87
N LYS A 15 -2.28 -15.53 -5.04
CA LYS A 15 -3.04 -16.79 -5.08
C LYS A 15 -4.45 -16.70 -4.49
N ASN A 16 -4.62 -15.87 -3.46
CA ASN A 16 -5.82 -15.92 -2.63
C ASN A 16 -6.78 -14.77 -2.85
N HIS A 17 -6.38 -13.71 -3.58
CA HIS A 17 -7.15 -12.47 -3.68
C HIS A 17 -7.34 -12.05 -5.13
N ALA A 18 -8.54 -11.57 -5.46
CA ALA A 18 -8.86 -11.08 -6.80
C ALA A 18 -8.15 -9.76 -7.14
N CYS A 19 -7.73 -9.00 -6.12
CA CYS A 19 -7.01 -7.74 -6.24
C CYS A 19 -6.33 -7.41 -4.91
N TYR A 20 -5.13 -6.83 -4.95
CA TYR A 20 -4.47 -6.31 -3.76
C TYR A 20 -3.66 -5.05 -4.04
N VAL A 21 -3.49 -4.25 -2.99
CA VAL A 21 -2.52 -3.15 -2.92
C VAL A 21 -1.70 -3.35 -1.65
N LEU A 22 -0.38 -3.39 -1.79
CA LEU A 22 0.57 -3.46 -0.69
C LEU A 22 1.42 -2.19 -0.70
N ILE A 23 1.31 -1.42 0.37
CA ILE A 23 2.15 -0.24 0.62
C ILE A 23 3.09 -0.59 1.77
N THR A 24 4.39 -0.43 1.54
CA THR A 24 5.42 -0.61 2.56
C THR A 24 6.22 0.66 2.71
N CYS A 25 6.48 1.03 3.95
CA CYS A 25 7.28 2.18 4.31
C CYS A 25 8.46 1.72 5.14
N ASP A 26 9.67 2.10 4.73
CA ASP A 26 10.85 1.91 5.57
C ASP A 26 10.87 2.97 6.69
N LYS A 27 11.76 2.77 7.67
CA LYS A 27 11.98 3.79 8.69
C LYS A 27 12.43 5.11 8.03
N PRO A 28 12.05 6.27 8.57
CA PRO A 28 12.60 7.54 8.13
C PRO A 28 14.12 7.51 8.22
N VAL A 29 14.80 8.01 7.19
CA VAL A 29 16.24 8.30 7.25
C VAL A 29 16.47 9.67 7.92
N GLU A 30 17.72 10.00 8.26
CA GLU A 30 18.05 11.17 9.10
C GLU A 30 17.61 12.53 8.51
N ASP A 31 17.40 12.60 7.20
CA ASP A 31 16.89 13.80 6.50
C ASP A 31 15.35 13.91 6.52
N GLY A 32 14.67 12.98 7.18
CA GLY A 32 13.21 12.90 7.26
C GLY A 32 12.55 12.24 6.04
N ASN A 33 13.32 11.85 5.01
CA ASN A 33 12.76 11.16 3.87
C ASN A 33 12.38 9.72 4.24
N MET A 34 11.34 9.21 3.59
CA MET A 34 10.86 7.84 3.77
C MET A 34 10.84 7.14 2.42
N GLN A 35 11.39 5.94 2.36
CA GLN A 35 11.23 5.07 1.20
C GLN A 35 9.84 4.43 1.28
N VAL A 36 9.00 4.77 0.31
CA VAL A 36 7.66 4.21 0.15
C VAL A 36 7.65 3.38 -1.12
N GLN A 37 7.27 2.12 -0.99
CA GLN A 37 7.08 1.22 -2.13
C GLN A 37 5.63 0.75 -2.17
N MET A 38 5.02 0.86 -3.34
CA MET A 38 3.69 0.32 -3.63
C MET A 38 3.82 -0.84 -4.62
N THR A 39 3.13 -1.95 -4.33
CA THR A 39 2.95 -3.07 -5.25
C THR A 39 1.48 -3.40 -5.33
N TYR A 40 0.97 -3.65 -6.53
CA TYR A 40 -0.44 -3.99 -6.74
C TYR A 40 -0.57 -5.08 -7.79
N GLU A 41 -1.64 -5.85 -7.70
CA GLU A 41 -2.02 -6.88 -8.66
C GLU A 41 -3.55 -7.00 -8.70
N GLY A 42 -4.10 -7.37 -9.85
CA GLY A 42 -5.55 -7.43 -10.10
C GLY A 42 -5.99 -6.44 -11.17
N ASP A 43 -7.29 -6.26 -11.30
CA ASP A 43 -7.89 -5.30 -12.25
C ASP A 43 -7.53 -3.86 -11.87
N ALA A 44 -7.10 -3.07 -12.86
CA ALA A 44 -6.66 -1.70 -12.64
C ALA A 44 -7.78 -0.79 -12.08
N SER A 45 -9.02 -1.01 -12.48
CA SER A 45 -10.17 -0.23 -12.00
C SER A 45 -10.47 -0.56 -10.54
N LEU A 46 -10.37 -1.85 -10.16
CA LEU A 46 -10.55 -2.26 -8.78
C LEU A 46 -9.41 -1.77 -7.87
N VAL A 47 -8.16 -1.80 -8.35
CA VAL A 47 -7.01 -1.19 -7.64
C VAL A 47 -7.24 0.30 -7.41
N ALA A 48 -7.65 1.04 -8.44
CA ALA A 48 -7.92 2.48 -8.35
C ALA A 48 -9.06 2.78 -7.36
N TYR A 49 -10.12 1.97 -7.38
CA TYR A 49 -11.24 2.09 -6.45
C TYR A 49 -10.79 1.90 -5.00
N LEU A 50 -9.97 0.87 -4.71
CA LEU A 50 -9.44 0.63 -3.37
C LEU A 50 -8.56 1.78 -2.88
N LEU A 51 -7.69 2.32 -3.75
CA LEU A 51 -6.83 3.46 -3.42
C LEU A 51 -7.63 4.73 -3.15
N GLN A 52 -8.63 5.01 -3.98
CA GLN A 52 -9.48 6.18 -3.81
C GLN A 52 -10.23 6.12 -2.47
N GLY A 53 -10.82 4.96 -2.14
CA GLY A 53 -11.50 4.79 -0.86
C GLY A 53 -10.56 4.93 0.34
N ALA A 54 -9.34 4.39 0.25
CA ALA A 54 -8.34 4.54 1.30
C ALA A 54 -7.90 6.00 1.47
N GLN A 55 -7.69 6.73 0.37
CA GLN A 55 -7.33 8.15 0.40
C GLN A 55 -8.44 8.98 1.06
N SER A 56 -9.69 8.83 0.63
CA SER A 56 -10.82 9.57 1.20
C SER A 56 -10.95 9.36 2.70
N PHE A 57 -10.75 8.13 3.19
CA PHE A 57 -10.80 7.84 4.62
C PHE A 57 -9.65 8.49 5.41
N ILE A 58 -8.45 8.61 4.82
CA ILE A 58 -7.33 9.29 5.45
C ILE A 58 -7.61 10.78 5.53
N ASP A 59 -8.09 11.38 4.44
CA ASP A 59 -8.39 12.82 4.34
C ASP A 59 -9.47 13.21 5.37
N GLU A 60 -10.54 12.43 5.48
CA GLU A 60 -11.60 12.64 6.48
C GLU A 60 -11.05 12.60 7.92
N LYS A 61 -10.13 11.68 8.20
CA LYS A 61 -9.50 11.58 9.53
C LYS A 61 -8.54 12.72 9.83
N GLU A 62 -7.86 13.25 8.83
CA GLU A 62 -7.05 14.45 9.01
C GLU A 62 -7.95 15.64 9.36
N GLU A 63 -9.06 15.83 8.66
CA GLU A 63 -10.02 16.91 8.97
C GLU A 63 -10.60 16.81 10.40
N GLU A 64 -10.94 15.62 10.87
CA GLU A 64 -11.39 15.40 12.26
C GLU A 64 -10.29 15.68 13.31
N ALA A 65 -9.01 15.51 12.98
CA ALA A 65 -7.90 15.72 13.92
C ALA A 65 -7.54 17.20 14.13
N PHE A 66 -8.03 18.10 13.26
CA PHE A 66 -7.82 19.55 13.36
C PHE A 66 -9.02 20.30 13.97
N LEU A 67 -10.05 19.59 14.44
CA LEU A 67 -11.23 20.11 15.14
C LEU A 67 -11.18 19.82 16.64
#